data_AF-A0A2S1KRW2-F1
#
_entry.id   AF-A0A2S1KRW2-F1
#
_cell.length_a   1.000
_cell.length_b   1.000
_cell.length_c   1.000
_cell.angle_alpha   90.00
_cell.angle_beta   90.00
_cell.angle_gamma   90.00
#
_symmetry.space_group_name_H-M   'P 1'
#
loop_
_entity.id
_entity.type
_entity.pdbx_description
1 polymer ?
#
loop_
_entity_poly.entity_id
_entity_poly.type
_entity_poly.pdbx_seq_one_letter_code
_entity_poly.pdbx_strand_id
1 'polypeptide(L)'
;MNISEVVNHEPRRKVMVIDSKSFYASVESVDRGLNPVQSLLVVMSQQENTNGGLVLAASPRAKKELGVKNVMRQRDVPSDPRLIIVNPRMNRYIAMNKKVNDIFRKFIAEEDLHLYSIDESILDFTET
;
A
#
# COMPACT_ATOMS: atom_id res chain seq x y z
N MET A 1 -19.25 19.98 -27.38
CA MET A 1 -17.83 19.65 -27.58
C MET A 1 -17.75 18.14 -27.80
N ASN A 2 -17.26 17.70 -28.95
CA ASN A 2 -17.14 16.27 -29.26
C ASN A 2 -15.84 15.74 -28.66
N ILE A 3 -15.93 14.85 -27.67
CA ILE A 3 -14.74 14.27 -27.00
C ILE A 3 -13.78 13.64 -28.01
N SER A 4 -14.32 13.03 -29.08
CA SER A 4 -13.54 12.37 -30.12
C SER A 4 -12.61 13.33 -30.86
N GLU A 5 -13.04 14.58 -31.11
CA GLU A 5 -12.20 15.59 -31.78
C GLU A 5 -11.00 16.00 -30.90
N VAL A 6 -11.15 15.90 -29.58
CA VAL A 6 -10.10 16.23 -28.61
C VAL A 6 -9.11 15.07 -28.45
N VAL A 7 -9.59 13.83 -28.34
CA VAL A 7 -8.72 12.68 -27.97
C VAL A 7 -8.11 11.94 -29.17
N ASN A 8 -8.62 12.14 -30.39
CA ASN A 8 -8.17 11.35 -31.56
C ASN A 8 -6.70 11.60 -31.96
N HIS A 9 -6.14 12.74 -31.57
CA HIS A 9 -4.75 13.10 -31.87
C HIS A 9 -3.81 12.88 -30.67
N GLU A 10 -4.35 12.43 -29.53
CA GLU A 10 -3.55 12.18 -28.33
C GLU A 10 -2.73 10.89 -28.47
N PRO A 11 -1.51 10.85 -27.93
CA PRO A 11 -0.69 9.63 -27.91
C PRO A 11 -1.41 8.48 -27.19
N ARG A 12 -1.41 7.30 -27.81
CA ARG A 12 -1.92 6.08 -27.17
C ARG A 12 -0.81 5.41 -26.38
N ARG A 13 -1.02 5.29 -25.06
CA ARG A 13 -0.07 4.64 -24.15
C ARG A 13 -0.62 3.36 -23.55
N LYS A 14 0.27 2.41 -23.24
CA LYS A 14 -0.04 1.18 -22.50
C LYS A 14 0.49 1.33 -21.08
N VAL A 15 -0.32 1.84 -20.15
CA VAL A 15 0.13 2.10 -18.78
C VAL A 15 -0.44 1.09 -17.79
N MET A 16 0.42 0.44 -16.99
CA MET A 16 0.01 -0.36 -15.85
C MET A 16 0.19 0.43 -14.56
N VAL A 17 -0.84 0.47 -13.73
CA VAL A 17 -0.80 1.06 -12.38
C VAL A 17 -0.89 -0.07 -11.37
N ILE A 18 0.15 -0.23 -10.55
CA ILE A 18 0.28 -1.33 -9.60
C ILE A 18 0.24 -0.78 -8.17
N ASP A 19 -0.72 -1.25 -7.37
CA ASP A 19 -0.89 -0.91 -5.95
C ASP A 19 -0.75 -2.18 -5.08
N SER A 20 0.18 -2.14 -4.13
CA SER A 20 0.38 -3.21 -3.16
C SER A 20 -0.65 -3.16 -2.03
N LYS A 21 -1.66 -4.03 -2.13
CA LYS A 21 -2.77 -4.10 -1.18
C LYS A 21 -2.34 -4.09 0.29
N SER A 22 -2.77 -3.05 1.00
CA SER A 22 -2.55 -2.89 2.46
C SER A 22 -1.07 -3.02 2.86
N PHE A 23 -0.19 -2.40 2.07
CA PHE A 23 1.25 -2.63 2.05
C PHE A 23 1.91 -2.78 3.42
N TYR A 24 1.81 -1.79 4.32
CA TYR A 24 2.48 -1.89 5.64
C TYR A 24 1.96 -3.07 6.45
N ALA A 25 0.66 -3.28 6.51
CA ALA A 25 0.07 -4.41 7.23
C ALA A 25 0.48 -5.75 6.60
N SER A 26 0.59 -5.82 5.28
CA SER A 26 1.06 -7.00 4.57
C SER A 26 2.53 -7.31 4.89
N VAL A 27 3.41 -6.30 4.91
CA VAL A 27 4.81 -6.46 5.30
C VAL A 27 4.94 -6.92 6.75
N GLU A 28 4.22 -6.29 7.68
CA GLU A 28 4.25 -6.66 9.10
C GLU A 28 3.72 -8.08 9.34
N SER A 29 2.72 -8.52 8.56
CA SER A 29 2.16 -9.86 8.65
C SER A 29 3.17 -10.91 8.17
N VAL A 30 3.75 -10.71 6.98
CA VAL A 30 4.74 -11.63 6.40
C VAL A 30 5.98 -11.74 7.29
N ASP A 31 6.51 -10.62 7.80
CA ASP A 31 7.67 -10.63 8.70
C ASP A 31 7.41 -11.37 10.03
N ARG A 32 6.15 -11.58 10.41
CA ARG A 32 5.73 -12.35 11.58
C ARG A 32 5.31 -13.79 11.25
N GLY A 33 5.53 -14.24 10.02
CA GLY A 33 5.12 -15.57 9.57
C GLY A 33 3.59 -15.72 9.43
N LEU A 34 2.86 -14.62 9.32
CA LEU A 34 1.40 -14.62 9.15
C LEU A 34 1.02 -14.48 7.68
N ASN A 35 -0.12 -15.06 7.29
CA ASN A 35 -0.71 -14.81 5.98
C ASN A 35 -1.33 -13.39 5.95
N PRO A 36 -0.86 -12.48 5.06
CA PRO A 36 -1.28 -11.08 5.05
C PRO A 36 -2.77 -10.87 4.73
N VAL A 37 -3.42 -11.85 4.08
CA VAL A 37 -4.87 -11.80 3.79
C VAL A 37 -5.69 -12.28 4.99
N GLN A 38 -5.14 -13.14 5.85
CA GLN A 38 -5.85 -13.81 6.94
C GLN A 38 -5.51 -13.26 8.33
N SER A 39 -4.42 -12.51 8.48
CA SER A 39 -4.04 -11.86 9.73
C SER A 39 -5.04 -10.76 10.11
N LEU A 40 -5.36 -10.64 11.39
CA LEU A 40 -5.97 -9.44 11.96
C LEU A 40 -4.85 -8.54 12.48
N LEU A 41 -4.35 -7.65 11.62
CA LEU A 41 -3.22 -6.76 11.95
C LEU A 41 -3.50 -5.30 11.56
N VAL A 42 -3.05 -4.39 12.41
CA VAL A 42 -3.06 -2.94 12.24
C VAL A 42 -1.67 -2.37 12.49
N VAL A 43 -1.20 -1.54 11.58
CA VAL A 43 -0.01 -0.69 11.77
C VAL A 43 -0.49 0.67 12.26
N MET A 44 -0.05 1.07 13.45
CA MET A 44 -0.52 2.28 14.11
C MET A 44 0.65 3.21 14.42
N SER A 45 0.50 4.50 14.09
CA SER A 45 1.48 5.50 14.50
C SER A 45 1.51 5.61 16.02
N GLN A 46 2.70 5.88 16.55
CA GLN A 46 2.86 6.34 17.92
C GLN A 46 3.40 7.77 17.87
N GLN A 47 2.78 8.69 18.60
CA GLN A 47 3.35 10.00 18.85
C GLN A 47 3.34 10.22 20.36
N GLU A 48 4.51 10.45 20.94
CA GLU A 48 4.63 10.90 22.32
C GLU A 48 3.85 12.22 22.49
N ASN A 49 3.14 12.35 23.61
CA ASN A 49 2.33 13.53 23.96
C ASN A 49 1.14 13.84 23.04
N THR A 50 0.74 12.91 22.16
CA THR A 50 -0.56 13.00 21.47
C THR A 50 -1.58 12.07 22.11
N ASN A 51 -2.84 12.49 22.14
CA ASN A 51 -3.98 11.75 22.68
C ASN A 51 -4.37 10.49 21.86
N GLY A 52 -3.39 9.70 21.42
CA GLY A 52 -3.57 8.41 20.76
C GLY A 52 -3.00 8.34 19.35
N GLY A 53 -2.71 7.11 18.92
CA GLY A 53 -2.19 6.79 17.60
C GLY A 53 -3.23 6.87 16.47
N LEU A 54 -2.73 6.83 15.23
CA LEU A 54 -3.52 6.78 14.01
C LEU A 54 -3.25 5.47 13.27
N VAL A 55 -4.28 4.81 12.77
CA VAL A 55 -4.12 3.63 11.90
C VAL A 55 -3.49 4.07 10.57
N LEU A 56 -2.25 3.66 10.34
CA LEU A 56 -1.52 3.90 9.09
C LEU A 56 -1.90 2.88 8.02
N ALA A 57 -2.08 1.63 8.41
CA ALA A 57 -2.58 0.58 7.54
C ALA A 57 -3.29 -0.50 8.34
N ALA A 58 -4.33 -1.10 7.76
CA ALA A 58 -4.99 -2.28 8.31
C ALA A 58 -5.00 -3.42 7.28
N SER A 59 -4.79 -4.63 7.77
CA SER A 59 -4.91 -5.87 6.98
C SER A 59 -6.32 -6.01 6.36
N PRO A 60 -6.47 -6.70 5.21
CA PRO A 60 -7.76 -6.90 4.57
C PRO A 60 -8.82 -7.51 5.49
N ARG A 61 -8.42 -8.47 6.34
CA ARG A 61 -9.32 -9.11 7.29
C ARG A 61 -9.73 -8.18 8.42
N ALA A 62 -8.82 -7.35 8.96
CA ALA A 62 -9.18 -6.38 10.00
C ALA A 62 -10.18 -5.33 9.46
N LYS A 63 -10.01 -4.89 8.21
CA LYS A 63 -10.97 -4.01 7.53
C LYS A 63 -12.34 -4.67 7.39
N LYS A 64 -12.37 -5.94 7.00
CA LYS A 64 -13.61 -6.69 6.72
C LYS A 64 -14.37 -7.11 7.98
N GLU A 65 -13.67 -7.70 8.95
CA GLU A 65 -14.30 -8.29 10.14
C GLU A 65 -14.52 -7.29 11.26
N LEU A 66 -13.58 -6.35 11.44
CA LEU A 66 -13.60 -5.39 12.55
C LEU A 66 -13.92 -3.97 12.08
N GLY A 67 -14.16 -3.74 10.79
CA GLY A 67 -14.49 -2.41 10.27
C GLY A 67 -13.38 -1.36 10.44
N VAL A 68 -12.13 -1.79 10.68
CA VAL A 68 -11.00 -0.87 10.84
C VAL A 68 -10.76 -0.12 9.53
N LYS A 69 -10.55 1.19 9.61
CA LYS A 69 -10.24 2.05 8.45
C LYS A 69 -8.85 2.63 8.59
N ASN A 70 -8.18 2.90 7.47
CA ASN A 70 -7.00 3.76 7.50
C ASN A 70 -7.41 5.15 8.03
N VAL A 71 -6.53 5.84 8.75
CA VAL A 71 -6.79 7.14 9.40
C VAL A 71 -7.79 7.04 10.58
N MET A 72 -8.24 5.83 10.95
CA MET A 72 -9.00 5.62 12.19
C MET A 72 -8.11 5.96 13.40
N ARG A 73 -8.67 6.64 14.41
CA ARG A 73 -7.93 6.93 15.65
C ARG A 73 -7.92 5.70 16.53
N GLN A 74 -6.87 5.52 17.32
CA GLN A 74 -6.69 4.40 18.23
C GLN A 74 -7.92 4.16 19.12
N ARG A 75 -8.53 5.22 19.66
CA ARG A 75 -9.72 5.14 20.52
C ARG A 75 -10.96 4.56 19.84
N ASP A 76 -10.99 4.61 18.50
CA ASP A 76 -12.11 4.15 17.67
C ASP A 76 -11.82 2.74 17.09
N VAL A 77 -10.63 2.19 17.32
CA VAL A 77 -10.27 0.83 16.90
C VAL A 77 -10.97 -0.17 17.82
N PRO A 78 -11.75 -1.14 17.29
CA PRO A 78 -12.43 -2.13 18.12
C PRO A 78 -11.45 -2.98 18.92
N SER A 79 -11.80 -3.23 20.18
CA SER A 79 -11.09 -4.17 21.03
C SER A 79 -11.41 -5.60 20.59
N ASP A 80 -10.42 -6.31 20.06
CA ASP A 80 -10.51 -7.73 19.71
C ASP A 80 -9.21 -8.43 20.13
N PRO A 81 -9.25 -9.53 20.90
CA PRO A 81 -8.05 -10.21 21.39
C PRO A 81 -7.20 -10.83 20.28
N ARG A 82 -7.74 -11.00 19.07
CA ARG A 82 -7.04 -11.51 17.89
C ARG A 82 -6.33 -10.40 17.11
N LEU A 83 -6.68 -9.13 17.35
CA LEU A 83 -6.14 -7.99 16.62
C LEU A 83 -4.73 -7.64 17.12
N ILE A 84 -3.77 -7.76 16.22
CA ILE A 84 -2.38 -7.40 16.48
C ILE A 84 -2.17 -5.95 16.07
N ILE A 85 -1.74 -5.11 17.02
CA ILE A 85 -1.39 -3.71 16.75
C ILE A 85 0.13 -3.56 16.83
N VAL A 86 0.73 -2.99 15.79
CA VAL A 86 2.19 -2.87 15.67
C VAL A 86 2.60 -1.45 15.26
N ASN A 87 3.84 -1.10 15.60
CA ASN A 87 4.43 0.19 15.21
C ASN A 87 4.96 0.16 13.77
N PRO A 88 4.96 1.30 13.07
CA PRO A 88 5.53 1.39 11.74
C PRO A 88 7.05 1.17 11.75
N ARG A 89 7.54 0.38 10.80
CA ARG A 89 8.97 0.15 10.54
C ARG A 89 9.34 0.72 9.17
N MET A 90 9.43 2.06 9.07
CA MET A 90 9.57 2.77 7.78
C MET A 90 10.76 2.28 6.92
N ASN A 91 11.93 2.06 7.53
CA ASN A 91 13.10 1.53 6.81
C ASN A 91 12.84 0.14 6.23
N ARG A 92 12.03 -0.69 6.90
CA ARG A 92 11.63 -2.01 6.41
C ARG A 92 10.68 -1.89 5.22
N TYR A 93 9.76 -0.94 5.26
CA TYR A 93 8.82 -0.68 4.16
C TYR A 93 9.55 -0.19 2.90
N ILE A 94 10.51 0.73 3.06
CA ILE A 94 11.37 1.19 1.95
C ILE A 94 12.16 0.03 1.36
N ALA A 95 12.79 -0.81 2.20
CA ALA A 95 13.53 -1.96 1.74
C ALA A 95 12.65 -2.98 0.99
N MET A 96 11.38 -3.15 1.41
CA MET A 96 10.44 -4.02 0.70
C MET A 96 9.97 -3.41 -0.63
N ASN A 97 9.65 -2.12 -0.65
CA ASN A 97 9.27 -1.41 -1.88
C ASN A 97 10.39 -1.54 -2.93
N LYS A 98 11.65 -1.38 -2.52
CA LYS A 98 12.80 -1.59 -3.41
C LYS A 98 12.79 -2.99 -4.04
N LYS A 99 12.57 -4.04 -3.24
CA LYS A 99 12.48 -5.43 -3.75
C LYS A 99 11.35 -5.63 -4.75
N VAL A 100 10.20 -5.02 -4.52
CA VAL A 100 9.05 -5.07 -5.45
C VAL A 100 9.42 -4.38 -6.77
N ASN A 101 9.98 -3.18 -6.70
CA ASN A 101 10.39 -2.44 -7.90
C ASN A 101 11.55 -3.10 -8.65
N ASP A 102 12.45 -3.79 -7.97
CA ASP A 102 13.51 -4.60 -8.60
C ASP A 102 12.93 -5.77 -9.42
N ILE A 103 11.69 -6.20 -9.15
CA ILE A 103 10.97 -7.14 -10.02
C ILE A 103 10.48 -6.42 -11.28
N PHE A 104 9.90 -5.23 -11.14
CA PHE A 104 9.40 -4.44 -12.27
C PHE A 104 10.51 -4.08 -13.26
N ARG A 105 11.69 -3.71 -12.77
CA ARG A 105 12.91 -3.47 -13.56
C ARG A 105 13.33 -4.61 -14.49
N LYS A 106 12.81 -5.82 -14.30
CA LYS A 106 13.06 -6.96 -15.21
C LYS A 106 12.22 -6.91 -16.47
N PHE A 107 11.17 -6.09 -16.50
CA PHE A 107 10.17 -6.04 -17.57
C PHE A 107 10.14 -4.70 -18.30
N ILE A 108 10.69 -3.65 -17.71
CA ILE A 108 10.58 -2.28 -18.20
C ILE A 108 11.89 -1.51 -17.91
N ALA A 109 12.20 -0.51 -18.74
CA ALA A 109 13.34 0.37 -18.54
C ALA A 109 13.14 1.29 -17.32
N GLU A 110 14.23 1.83 -16.77
CA GLU A 110 14.16 2.67 -15.56
C GLU A 110 13.39 3.97 -15.84
N GLU A 111 13.58 4.56 -17.02
CA GLU A 111 12.88 5.77 -17.46
C GLU A 111 11.36 5.59 -17.59
N ASP A 112 10.90 4.35 -17.77
CA ASP A 112 9.49 3.99 -17.95
C ASP A 112 8.87 3.42 -16.66
N LEU A 113 9.64 3.34 -15.56
CA LEU A 113 9.18 2.96 -14.22
C LEU A 113 9.05 4.20 -13.33
N HIS A 114 7.82 4.65 -13.10
CA HIS A 114 7.53 5.81 -12.27
C HIS A 114 7.05 5.39 -10.88
N LEU A 115 7.90 5.64 -9.87
CA LEU A 115 7.54 5.44 -8.46
C LEU A 115 6.63 6.57 -7.99
N TYR A 116 5.38 6.26 -7.63
CA TYR A 116 4.42 7.27 -7.16
C TYR A 116 4.37 7.35 -5.63
N SER A 117 4.34 6.20 -4.95
CA SER A 117 4.34 6.09 -3.50
C SER A 117 5.17 4.88 -3.05
N ILE A 118 5.16 4.60 -1.75
CA ILE A 118 5.84 3.43 -1.18
C ILE A 118 5.17 2.10 -1.56
N ASP A 119 3.92 2.12 -2.02
CA ASP A 119 3.15 0.94 -2.42
C ASP A 119 2.60 0.99 -3.83
N GLU A 120 2.75 2.13 -4.52
CA GLU A 120 2.23 2.38 -5.85
C GLU A 120 3.33 2.68 -6.86
N SER A 121 3.26 2.02 -8.02
CA SER A 121 4.20 2.20 -9.13
C SER A 121 3.47 2.17 -10.46
N ILE A 122 3.87 3.05 -11.37
CA ILE A 122 3.28 3.23 -12.70
C ILE A 122 4.32 2.78 -13.72
N LEU A 123 3.95 1.86 -14.59
CA LEU A 123 4.81 1.25 -15.59
C LEU A 123 4.28 1.62 -16.98
N ASP A 124 5.08 2.32 -17.78
CA ASP A 124 4.74 2.70 -19.15
C ASP A 124 5.23 1.64 -20.16
N PHE A 125 4.36 0.70 -20.52
CA PHE A 125 4.63 -0.35 -21.50
C PHE A 125 4.39 0.10 -22.95
N THR A 126 4.36 1.39 -23.25
CA THR A 126 4.02 1.88 -24.60
C THR A 126 4.94 1.30 -25.67
N GLU A 127 6.25 1.29 -25.41
CA GLU A 127 7.30 0.85 -26.35
C GLU A 127 7.78 -0.60 -26.11
N THR A 128 7.20 -1.31 -25.12
CA THR A 128 7.53 -2.72 -24.82
C THR A 128 6.77 -3.70 -25.70
#